data_AF-A0AAN0JU42-F1
#
_entry.id   AF-A0AAN0JU42-F1
#
_cell.length_a   1.000
_cell.length_b   1.000
_cell.length_c   1.000
_cell.angle_alpha   90.00
_cell.angle_beta   90.00
_cell.angle_gamma   90.00
#
_symmetry.space_group_name_H-M   'P 1'
#
loop_
_entity.id
_entity.type
_entity.pdbx_description
1 polymer ?
#
loop_
_entity_poly.entity_id
_entity_poly.type
_entity_poly.pdbx_seq_one_letter_code
_entity_poly.pdbx_strand_id
1 'polypeptide(L)'
;MLVPTEYIIGTMLDLDQKRLRSIEAQTSHSDTHKMIEMFNLWLTTTPTASRRQVLETLRKSVVSEHTVADKYEKHLKVLHETNYRSTSPSSEAVSILQSNVQSLNEALVSPVQVSQLLYSKRCISEATLDEMERIDQSRSLDDKKTTLLTAMKETVSSDYWKLKDIAIVLSDVEGTRDIGKEMVAKYSKT
;
A
#
# COMPACT_ATOMS: atom_id res chain seq x y z
N MET A 1 -42.22 1.60 13.00
CA MET A 1 -41.35 1.32 14.16
C MET A 1 -39.93 1.36 13.62
N LEU A 2 -39.11 2.31 14.07
CA LEU A 2 -37.72 2.40 13.64
C LEU A 2 -36.96 1.26 14.32
N VAL A 3 -36.26 0.43 13.54
CA VAL A 3 -35.41 -0.64 14.08
C VAL A 3 -34.13 0.02 14.61
N PRO A 4 -33.66 -0.31 15.84
CA PRO A 4 -32.45 0.29 16.40
C PRO A 4 -31.20 0.05 15.54
N THR A 5 -30.37 1.08 15.39
CA THR A 5 -29.20 1.06 14.49
C THR A 5 -28.19 -0.03 14.87
N GLU A 6 -27.99 -0.27 16.17
CA GLU A 6 -27.13 -1.34 16.68
C GLU A 6 -27.60 -2.74 16.27
N TYR A 7 -28.91 -2.95 16.19
CA TYR A 7 -29.50 -4.23 15.81
C TYR A 7 -29.28 -4.51 14.32
N ILE A 8 -29.45 -3.48 13.49
CA ILE A 8 -29.23 -3.54 12.04
C ILE A 8 -27.74 -3.81 11.75
N ILE A 9 -26.84 -3.04 12.35
CA ILE A 9 -25.39 -3.18 12.13
C ILE A 9 -24.92 -4.55 12.63
N GLY A 10 -25.34 -4.96 13.83
CA GLY A 10 -24.97 -6.26 14.37
C GLY A 10 -25.44 -7.43 13.49
N THR A 11 -26.63 -7.32 12.92
CA THR A 11 -27.16 -8.32 11.97
C THR A 11 -26.34 -8.38 10.69
N MET A 12 -25.95 -7.23 10.14
CA MET A 12 -25.11 -7.17 8.94
C MET A 12 -23.66 -7.64 9.17
N LEU A 13 -23.19 -7.57 10.42
CA LEU A 13 -21.90 -8.12 10.87
C LEU A 13 -21.98 -9.60 11.24
N ASP A 14 -23.11 -10.25 10.95
CA ASP A 14 -23.37 -11.68 11.16
C ASP A 14 -23.26 -12.11 12.64
N LEU A 15 -23.67 -11.22 13.56
CA LEU A 15 -23.72 -11.53 14.99
C LEU A 15 -24.90 -12.43 15.34
N ASP A 16 -24.71 -13.23 16.39
CA ASP A 16 -25.77 -14.07 16.95
C ASP A 16 -26.99 -13.24 17.36
N GLN A 17 -28.13 -13.54 16.74
CA GLN A 17 -29.38 -12.80 16.89
C GLN A 17 -29.93 -12.84 18.32
N LYS A 18 -29.67 -13.92 19.08
CA LYS A 18 -30.14 -14.04 20.46
C LYS A 18 -29.37 -13.10 21.38
N ARG A 19 -28.05 -12.96 21.17
CA ARG A 19 -27.21 -11.99 21.88
C ARG A 19 -27.56 -10.54 21.50
N LEU A 20 -27.82 -10.26 20.23
CA LEU A 20 -28.27 -8.93 19.80
C LEU A 20 -29.58 -8.51 20.45
N ARG A 21 -30.60 -9.38 20.49
CA ARG A 21 -31.86 -9.10 21.19
C ARG A 21 -31.68 -8.88 22.68
N SER A 22 -30.67 -9.52 23.28
CA SER A 22 -30.35 -9.33 24.70
C SER A 22 -29.77 -7.94 24.97
N ILE A 23 -28.98 -7.39 24.04
CA ILE A 23 -28.46 -6.02 24.11
C ILE A 23 -29.59 -5.01 23.87
N GLU A 24 -30.46 -5.27 22.88
CA GLU A 24 -31.60 -4.40 22.57
C GLU A 24 -32.59 -4.28 23.75
N ALA A 25 -32.86 -5.39 24.44
CA ALA A 25 -33.78 -5.48 25.58
C ALA A 25 -33.33 -4.70 26.83
N GLN A 26 -32.09 -4.19 26.87
CA GLN A 26 -31.59 -3.37 27.96
C GLN A 26 -32.18 -1.95 27.89
N THR A 27 -33.37 -1.75 28.43
CA THR A 27 -34.11 -0.47 28.36
C THR A 27 -33.46 0.67 29.15
N SER A 28 -32.56 0.38 30.08
CA SER A 28 -31.80 1.36 30.87
C SER A 28 -30.56 1.91 30.15
N HIS A 29 -30.10 1.26 29.07
CA HIS A 29 -28.89 1.64 28.35
C HIS A 29 -29.23 2.63 27.23
N SER A 30 -28.41 3.67 27.09
CA SER A 30 -28.51 4.55 25.93
C SER A 30 -28.07 3.83 24.65
N ASP A 31 -28.54 4.30 23.50
CA ASP A 31 -28.20 3.73 22.19
C ASP A 31 -26.68 3.65 21.97
N THR A 32 -25.92 4.61 22.51
CA THR A 32 -24.45 4.60 22.50
C THR A 32 -23.86 3.43 23.28
N HIS A 33 -24.40 3.12 24.47
CA HIS A 33 -23.94 1.99 25.27
C HIS A 33 -24.24 0.66 24.57
N LYS A 34 -25.43 0.54 23.97
CA LYS A 34 -25.81 -0.65 23.20
C LYS A 34 -24.94 -0.86 21.96
N MET A 35 -24.59 0.23 21.26
CA MET A 35 -23.64 0.20 20.14
C MET A 35 -22.25 -0.28 20.57
N ILE A 36 -21.74 0.20 21.71
CA ILE A 36 -20.45 -0.23 22.25
C ILE A 36 -20.49 -1.71 22.63
N GLU A 37 -21.54 -2.18 23.30
CA GLU A 37 -21.72 -3.59 23.64
C GLU A 37 -21.80 -4.48 22.40
N MET A 38 -22.51 -4.04 21.36
CA MET A 38 -22.60 -4.75 20.08
C MET A 38 -21.22 -4.87 19.40
N PHE A 39 -20.43 -3.80 19.35
CA PHE A 39 -19.08 -3.86 18.77
C PHE A 39 -18.11 -4.70 19.61
N ASN A 40 -18.19 -4.64 20.95
CA ASN A 40 -17.38 -5.47 21.82
C ASN A 40 -17.74 -6.96 21.65
N LEU A 41 -19.02 -7.28 21.53
CA LEU A 41 -19.47 -8.63 21.19
C LEU A 41 -18.84 -9.08 19.86
N TRP A 42 -18.88 -8.23 18.84
CA TRP A 42 -18.30 -8.55 17.53
C TRP A 42 -16.79 -8.78 17.55
N LEU A 43 -16.04 -7.91 18.23
CA LEU A 43 -14.59 -8.05 18.36
C LEU A 43 -14.20 -9.32 19.11
N THR A 44 -15.02 -9.77 20.06
CA THR A 44 -14.73 -10.97 20.86
C THR A 44 -15.14 -12.26 20.17
N THR A 45 -16.18 -12.25 19.32
CA THR A 45 -16.67 -13.46 18.63
C THR A 45 -16.12 -13.63 17.21
N THR A 46 -15.52 -12.58 16.64
CA THR A 46 -15.05 -12.60 15.24
C THR A 46 -13.55 -12.29 15.19
N PRO A 47 -12.67 -13.32 15.16
CA PRO A 47 -11.21 -13.12 15.15
C PRO A 47 -10.70 -12.39 13.90
N THR A 48 -11.47 -12.39 12.82
CA THR A 48 -11.18 -11.69 11.56
C THR A 48 -11.83 -10.30 11.48
N ALA A 49 -12.41 -9.82 12.60
CA ALA A 49 -13.07 -8.53 12.65
C ALA A 49 -12.15 -7.43 12.15
N SER A 50 -12.59 -6.74 11.09
CA SER A 50 -11.80 -5.72 10.43
C SER A 50 -12.60 -4.46 10.25
N ARG A 51 -11.92 -3.32 10.38
CA ARG A 51 -12.49 -2.01 10.08
C ARG A 51 -13.19 -1.95 8.72
N ARG A 52 -12.69 -2.67 7.71
CA ARG A 52 -13.28 -2.72 6.37
C ARG A 52 -14.72 -3.27 6.40
N GLN A 53 -14.98 -4.29 7.21
CA GLN A 53 -16.32 -4.86 7.36
C GLN A 53 -17.29 -3.87 8.02
N VAL A 54 -16.84 -3.12 9.03
CA VAL A 54 -17.67 -2.07 9.65
C VAL A 54 -18.05 -0.99 8.64
N LEU A 55 -17.07 -0.49 7.88
CA LEU A 55 -17.31 0.55 6.87
C LEU A 55 -18.23 0.05 5.75
N GLU A 56 -18.08 -1.21 5.32
CA GLU A 56 -18.96 -1.80 4.33
C GLU A 56 -20.40 -1.96 4.85
N THR A 57 -20.56 -2.38 6.11
CA THR A 57 -21.86 -2.48 6.77
C THR A 57 -22.54 -1.13 6.90
N LEU A 58 -21.82 -0.10 7.34
CA LEU A 58 -22.34 1.27 7.45
C LEU A 58 -22.75 1.83 6.09
N ARG A 59 -22.04 1.47 5.01
CA ARG A 59 -22.40 1.83 3.63
C ARG A 59 -23.65 1.12 3.11
N LYS A 60 -23.93 -0.10 3.60
CA LYS A 60 -25.10 -0.91 3.21
C LYS A 60 -26.35 -0.59 4.01
N SER A 61 -26.22 -0.11 5.25
CA SER A 61 -27.38 0.21 6.08
C SER A 61 -28.12 1.42 5.51
N VAL A 62 -29.40 1.25 5.20
CA VAL A 62 -30.36 2.30 4.80
C VAL A 62 -30.70 3.17 6.02
N VAL A 63 -29.68 3.78 6.59
CA VAL A 63 -29.78 4.86 7.56
C VAL A 63 -28.99 5.97 6.90
N SER A 64 -29.60 7.13 6.73
CA SER A 64 -29.06 8.33 6.07
C SER A 64 -27.85 8.94 6.79
N GLU A 65 -26.90 8.11 7.21
CA GLU A 65 -25.66 8.40 7.90
C GLU A 65 -24.46 8.22 6.96
N HIS A 66 -24.64 8.45 5.66
CA HIS A 66 -23.53 8.83 4.79
C HIS A 66 -22.68 9.89 5.49
N THR A 67 -23.32 10.84 6.20
CA THR A 67 -22.62 11.85 6.98
C THR A 67 -21.73 11.33 8.10
N VAL A 68 -22.01 10.18 8.75
CA VAL A 68 -21.17 9.62 9.82
C VAL A 68 -20.00 8.85 9.22
N ALA A 69 -20.26 8.03 8.20
CA ALA A 69 -19.19 7.38 7.43
C ALA A 69 -18.27 8.43 6.79
N ASP A 70 -18.83 9.48 6.18
CA ASP A 70 -18.09 10.58 5.55
C ASP A 70 -17.35 11.43 6.57
N LYS A 71 -17.95 11.73 7.74
CA LYS A 71 -17.27 12.45 8.84
C LYS A 71 -16.13 11.61 9.40
N TYR A 72 -16.31 10.31 9.55
CA TYR A 72 -15.27 9.41 10.01
C TYR A 72 -14.18 9.27 8.94
N GLU A 73 -14.51 9.09 7.67
CA GLU A 73 -13.55 9.08 6.56
C GLU A 73 -12.80 10.40 6.43
N LYS A 74 -13.48 11.54 6.60
CA LYS A 74 -12.84 12.87 6.63
C LYS A 74 -11.96 13.05 7.87
N HIS A 75 -12.40 12.58 9.03
CA HIS A 75 -11.60 12.63 10.26
C HIS A 75 -10.37 11.72 10.15
N LEU A 76 -10.52 10.54 9.55
CA LEU A 76 -9.43 9.63 9.23
C LEU A 76 -8.50 10.23 8.19
N LYS A 77 -9.02 10.90 7.16
CA LYS A 77 -8.23 11.62 6.16
C LYS A 77 -7.48 12.77 6.79
N VAL A 78 -8.10 13.54 7.67
CA VAL A 78 -7.45 14.63 8.43
C VAL A 78 -6.43 14.06 9.41
N LEU A 79 -6.72 12.98 10.16
CA LEU A 79 -5.73 12.29 10.99
C LEU A 79 -4.59 11.75 10.14
N HIS A 80 -4.87 11.24 8.95
CA HIS A 80 -3.86 10.77 8.01
C HIS A 80 -3.07 11.93 7.41
N GLU A 81 -3.67 13.07 7.10
CA GLU A 81 -2.98 14.26 6.56
C GLU A 81 -2.21 15.01 7.66
N THR A 82 -2.70 14.98 8.90
CA THR A 82 -2.09 15.62 10.08
C THR A 82 -0.97 14.77 10.67
N ASN A 83 -1.10 13.43 10.67
CA ASN A 83 -0.04 12.50 11.08
C ASN A 83 0.90 12.09 9.93
N TYR A 84 0.45 12.17 8.67
CA TYR A 84 1.25 11.89 7.47
C TYR A 84 1.29 13.10 6.55
N ARG A 85 1.98 14.16 7.00
CA ARG A 85 2.73 15.03 6.08
C ARG A 85 3.96 14.31 5.48
N SER A 86 3.90 12.99 5.36
CA SER A 86 4.93 12.08 4.90
C SER A 86 4.26 11.13 3.91
N THR A 87 4.52 11.40 2.64
CA THR A 87 4.49 10.49 1.49
C THR A 87 4.15 9.02 1.81
N SER A 88 3.10 8.44 1.19
CA SER A 88 2.84 6.98 1.24
C SER A 88 4.14 6.21 0.93
N PRO A 89 4.45 5.06 1.58
CA PRO A 89 5.67 4.28 1.30
C PRO A 89 5.87 3.96 -0.18
N SER A 90 4.77 3.79 -0.93
CA SER A 90 4.81 3.65 -2.39
C SER A 90 5.28 4.93 -3.11
N SER A 91 4.76 6.08 -2.69
CA SER A 91 5.16 7.38 -3.22
C SER A 91 6.57 7.77 -2.77
N GLU A 92 7.03 7.32 -1.62
CA GLU A 92 8.40 7.56 -1.14
C GLU A 92 9.41 6.70 -1.89
N ALA A 93 9.10 5.42 -2.12
CA ALA A 93 9.95 4.56 -2.93
C ALA A 93 10.11 5.09 -4.36
N VAL A 94 9.01 5.52 -4.98
CA VAL A 94 9.05 6.19 -6.29
C VAL A 94 9.88 7.47 -6.21
N SER A 95 9.70 8.31 -5.19
CA SER A 95 10.47 9.56 -5.02
C SER A 95 11.97 9.31 -4.84
N ILE A 96 12.35 8.30 -4.05
CA ILE A 96 13.74 7.89 -3.85
C ILE A 96 14.34 7.47 -5.19
N LEU A 97 13.70 6.57 -5.93
CA LEU A 97 14.22 6.17 -7.23
C LEU A 97 14.32 7.37 -8.19
N GLN A 98 13.25 8.16 -8.28
CA GLN A 98 13.13 9.27 -9.23
C GLN A 98 14.17 10.36 -8.98
N SER A 99 14.49 10.66 -7.72
CA SER A 99 15.55 11.62 -7.36
C SER A 99 16.96 11.15 -7.73
N ASN A 100 17.17 9.84 -7.93
CA ASN A 100 18.48 9.26 -8.28
C ASN A 100 18.62 8.90 -9.77
N VAL A 101 17.55 9.01 -10.58
CA VAL A 101 17.55 8.57 -11.99
C VAL A 101 18.62 9.26 -12.82
N GLN A 102 18.85 10.56 -12.62
CA GLN A 102 19.87 11.29 -13.37
C GLN A 102 21.27 10.76 -13.06
N SER A 103 21.61 10.66 -11.78
CA SER A 103 22.89 10.11 -11.32
C SER A 103 23.08 8.67 -11.78
N LEU A 104 22.01 7.85 -11.74
CA LEU A 104 22.04 6.48 -12.26
C LEU A 104 22.30 6.46 -13.77
N ASN A 105 21.65 7.33 -14.53
CA ASN A 105 21.88 7.41 -15.98
C ASN A 105 23.34 7.74 -16.31
N GLU A 106 23.97 8.61 -15.54
CA GLU A 106 25.39 8.95 -15.71
C GLU A 106 26.31 7.79 -15.29
N ALA A 107 26.00 7.14 -14.18
CA ALA A 107 26.84 6.11 -13.54
C ALA A 107 26.70 4.69 -14.13
N LEU A 108 25.61 4.40 -14.85
CA LEU A 108 25.31 3.05 -15.34
C LEU A 108 26.13 2.70 -16.59
N VAL A 109 27.37 2.24 -16.38
CA VAL A 109 28.31 1.90 -17.48
C VAL A 109 27.93 0.58 -18.18
N SER A 110 27.37 -0.39 -17.46
CA SER A 110 27.01 -1.71 -18.00
C SER A 110 25.53 -2.04 -17.77
N PRO A 111 24.61 -1.47 -18.58
CA PRO A 111 23.17 -1.72 -18.44
C PRO A 111 22.80 -3.20 -18.52
N VAL A 112 23.50 -3.97 -19.37
CA VAL A 112 23.24 -5.40 -19.59
C VAL A 112 23.58 -6.23 -18.34
N GLN A 113 24.71 -5.95 -17.70
CA GLN A 113 25.08 -6.63 -16.46
C GLN A 113 24.07 -6.32 -15.35
N VAL A 114 23.66 -5.05 -15.22
CA VAL A 114 22.67 -4.64 -14.22
C VAL A 114 21.32 -5.31 -14.49
N SER A 115 20.88 -5.42 -15.75
CA SER A 115 19.62 -6.11 -16.08
C SER A 115 19.65 -7.59 -15.72
N GLN A 116 20.76 -8.30 -15.94
CA GLN A 116 20.92 -9.71 -15.54
C GLN A 116 20.77 -9.90 -14.02
N LEU A 117 21.38 -9.01 -13.23
CA LEU A 117 21.28 -9.02 -11.77
C LEU A 117 19.85 -8.69 -11.30
N LEU A 118 19.21 -7.70 -11.91
CA LEU A 118 17.83 -7.31 -11.61
C LEU A 118 16.85 -8.43 -11.95
N TYR A 119 17.04 -9.12 -13.07
CA TYR A 119 16.22 -10.28 -13.44
C TYR A 119 16.36 -11.40 -12.41
N SER A 120 17.58 -11.68 -11.95
CA SER A 120 17.85 -12.68 -10.90
C SER A 120 17.11 -12.36 -9.57
N LYS A 121 16.83 -11.08 -9.30
CA LYS A 121 16.05 -10.62 -8.14
C LYS A 121 14.55 -10.46 -8.43
N ARG A 122 14.08 -10.85 -9.62
CA ARG A 122 12.70 -10.66 -10.09
C ARG A 122 12.27 -9.19 -10.06
N CYS A 123 13.19 -8.29 -10.42
CA CYS A 123 12.95 -6.84 -10.47
C CYS A 123 12.67 -6.35 -11.90
N ILE A 124 12.86 -7.18 -12.92
CA ILE A 124 12.48 -6.89 -14.30
C ILE A 124 11.95 -8.17 -14.95
N SER A 125 11.21 -8.01 -16.05
CA SER A 125 10.68 -9.13 -16.81
C SER A 125 11.74 -9.80 -17.69
N GLU A 126 11.49 -11.04 -18.12
CA GLU A 126 12.30 -11.74 -19.12
C GLU A 126 12.34 -10.96 -20.44
N ALA A 127 11.20 -10.41 -20.88
CA ALA A 127 11.14 -9.56 -22.07
C ALA A 127 12.04 -8.31 -21.97
N THR A 128 12.18 -7.73 -20.77
CA THR A 128 13.12 -6.63 -20.54
C THR A 128 14.56 -7.11 -20.63
N LEU A 129 14.89 -8.29 -20.10
CA LEU A 129 16.23 -8.85 -20.18
C LEU A 129 16.61 -9.19 -21.63
N ASP A 130 15.72 -9.86 -22.38
CA ASP A 130 15.91 -10.20 -23.79
C ASP A 130 16.21 -8.95 -24.63
N GLU A 131 15.47 -7.85 -24.35
CA GLU A 131 15.69 -6.59 -25.05
C GLU A 131 17.06 -5.96 -24.73
N MET A 132 17.58 -6.16 -23.53
CA MET A 132 18.90 -5.68 -23.13
C MET A 132 20.03 -6.50 -23.75
N GLU A 133 19.83 -7.82 -23.89
CA GLU A 133 20.81 -8.77 -24.43
C GLU A 133 20.82 -8.86 -25.95
N ARG A 134 19.83 -8.26 -26.64
CA ARG A 134 19.84 -8.12 -28.09
C ARG A 134 21.17 -7.57 -28.60
N ILE A 135 21.79 -8.36 -29.47
CA ILE A 135 23.08 -8.11 -30.12
C ILE A 135 22.95 -7.01 -31.19
N ASP A 136 21.74 -6.76 -31.68
CA ASP A 136 21.49 -5.80 -32.73
C ASP A 136 21.95 -4.40 -32.29
N GLN A 137 22.95 -3.86 -32.98
CA GLN A 137 23.66 -2.62 -32.66
C GLN A 137 22.79 -1.36 -32.83
N SER A 138 21.51 -1.54 -33.16
CA SER A 138 20.56 -0.46 -33.40
C SER A 138 20.23 0.37 -32.16
N ARG A 139 20.47 -0.16 -30.95
CA ARG A 139 20.28 0.58 -29.70
C ARG A 139 21.58 1.13 -29.14
N SER A 140 21.61 2.44 -28.96
CA SER A 140 22.71 3.11 -28.28
C SER A 140 22.77 2.68 -26.81
N LEU A 141 23.93 2.90 -26.19
CA LEU A 141 24.09 2.70 -24.75
C LEU A 141 23.01 3.46 -23.96
N ASP A 142 22.70 4.70 -24.37
CA ASP A 142 21.71 5.56 -23.73
C ASP A 142 20.28 5.01 -23.88
N ASP A 143 19.95 4.37 -24.99
CA ASP A 143 18.65 3.69 -25.15
C ASP A 143 18.52 2.51 -24.18
N LYS A 144 19.61 1.75 -23.98
CA LYS A 144 19.62 0.65 -23.00
C LYS A 144 19.49 1.17 -21.58
N LYS A 145 20.18 2.27 -21.22
CA LYS A 145 20.02 2.92 -19.91
C LYS A 145 18.57 3.38 -19.70
N THR A 146 18.00 4.06 -20.68
CA THR A 146 16.62 4.59 -20.63
C THR A 146 15.61 3.47 -20.47
N THR A 147 15.78 2.37 -21.22
CA THR A 147 14.92 1.19 -21.13
C THR A 147 14.97 0.58 -19.74
N LEU A 148 16.17 0.37 -19.20
CA LEU A 148 16.35 -0.24 -17.88
C LEU A 148 15.79 0.63 -16.76
N LEU A 149 16.08 1.94 -16.76
CA LEU A 149 15.59 2.88 -15.76
C LEU A 149 14.07 3.00 -15.80
N THR A 150 13.47 2.90 -16.98
CA THR A 150 12.00 2.88 -17.13
C THR A 150 11.42 1.61 -16.51
N ALA A 151 11.99 0.44 -16.82
CA ALA A 151 11.55 -0.83 -16.22
C ALA A 151 11.67 -0.83 -14.68
N MET A 152 12.74 -0.24 -14.13
CA MET A 152 12.90 -0.07 -12.68
C MET A 152 11.81 0.84 -12.09
N LYS A 153 11.47 1.95 -12.76
CA LYS A 153 10.39 2.86 -12.33
C LYS A 153 9.04 2.16 -12.33
N GLU A 154 8.72 1.43 -13.39
CA GLU A 154 7.47 0.67 -13.52
C GLU A 154 7.39 -0.40 -12.42
N THR A 155 8.49 -1.09 -12.16
CA THR A 155 8.58 -2.10 -11.10
C THR A 155 8.36 -1.49 -9.72
N VAL A 156 9.01 -0.37 -9.39
CA VAL A 156 8.79 0.28 -8.08
C VAL A 156 7.39 0.89 -7.97
N SER A 157 6.83 1.39 -9.07
CA SER A 157 5.48 1.97 -9.09
C SER A 157 4.39 0.92 -8.88
N SER A 158 4.58 -0.27 -9.46
CA SER A 158 3.70 -1.42 -9.27
C SER A 158 3.94 -2.12 -7.93
N ASP A 159 5.20 -2.15 -7.48
CA ASP A 159 5.62 -2.96 -6.35
C ASP A 159 6.75 -2.33 -5.54
N TYR A 160 6.39 -1.42 -4.64
CA TYR A 160 7.34 -0.52 -3.97
C TYR A 160 8.41 -1.22 -3.11
N TRP A 161 8.19 -2.45 -2.64
CA TRP A 161 9.21 -3.20 -1.90
C TRP A 161 10.40 -3.62 -2.78
N LYS A 162 10.21 -3.66 -4.11
CA LYS A 162 11.28 -3.92 -5.07
C LYS A 162 12.34 -2.85 -5.11
N LEU A 163 12.08 -1.65 -4.58
CA LEU A 163 13.12 -0.62 -4.46
C LEU A 163 14.33 -1.13 -3.65
N LYS A 164 14.09 -1.90 -2.58
CA LYS A 164 15.18 -2.44 -1.76
C LYS A 164 16.04 -3.42 -2.55
N ASP A 165 15.42 -4.35 -3.26
CA ASP A 165 16.11 -5.33 -4.10
C ASP A 165 16.90 -4.63 -5.22
N ILE A 166 16.30 -3.62 -5.86
CA ILE A 166 16.96 -2.79 -6.87
C ILE A 166 18.16 -2.06 -6.28
N ALA A 167 18.02 -1.41 -5.13
CA ALA A 167 19.09 -0.66 -4.50
C ALA A 167 20.26 -1.55 -4.07
N ILE A 168 19.98 -2.77 -3.61
CA ILE A 168 21.00 -3.79 -3.30
C ILE A 168 21.79 -4.16 -4.57
N VAL A 169 21.10 -4.48 -5.67
CA VAL A 169 21.76 -4.80 -6.95
C VAL A 169 22.65 -3.64 -7.42
N LEU A 170 22.15 -2.41 -7.35
CA LEU A 170 22.92 -1.22 -7.71
C LEU A 170 24.15 -1.03 -6.80
N SER A 171 24.05 -1.41 -5.53
CA SER A 171 25.16 -1.33 -4.57
C SER A 171 26.28 -2.34 -4.83
N ASP A 172 25.98 -3.43 -5.53
CA ASP A 172 26.95 -4.47 -5.89
C ASP A 172 27.74 -4.14 -7.17
N VAL A 173 27.30 -3.14 -7.94
CA VAL A 173 27.90 -2.75 -9.22
C VAL A 173 28.76 -1.50 -9.04
N GLU A 174 30.01 -1.55 -9.51
CA GLU A 174 31.02 -0.50 -9.25
C GLU A 174 30.58 0.90 -9.64
N GLY A 175 29.97 1.07 -10.83
CA GLY A 175 29.49 2.37 -11.29
C GLY A 175 28.38 2.95 -10.41
N THR A 176 27.44 2.12 -9.94
CA THR A 176 26.23 2.57 -9.22
C THR A 176 26.31 2.38 -7.71
N ARG A 177 27.45 1.91 -7.20
CA ARG A 177 27.63 1.43 -5.83
C ARG A 177 27.16 2.42 -4.77
N ASP A 178 27.66 3.65 -4.85
CA ASP A 178 27.41 4.67 -3.85
C ASP A 178 25.97 5.17 -3.91
N ILE A 179 25.40 5.27 -5.12
CA ILE A 179 23.98 5.60 -5.33
C ILE A 179 23.09 4.50 -4.74
N GLY A 180 23.40 3.23 -5.00
CA GLY A 180 22.66 2.09 -4.44
C GLY A 180 22.68 2.08 -2.91
N LYS A 181 23.85 2.31 -2.29
CA LYS A 181 23.97 2.42 -0.82
C LYS A 181 23.16 3.58 -0.26
N GLU A 182 23.19 4.74 -0.92
CA GLU A 182 22.39 5.89 -0.52
C GLU A 182 20.89 5.59 -0.61
N MET A 183 20.44 4.92 -1.68
CA MET A 183 19.05 4.49 -1.84
C MET A 183 18.61 3.52 -0.74
N VAL A 184 19.43 2.52 -0.39
CA VAL A 184 19.15 1.61 0.74
C VAL A 184 19.01 2.39 2.05
N ALA A 185 19.92 3.33 2.30
CA ALA A 185 19.91 4.14 3.52
C ALA A 185 18.70 5.08 3.60
N LYS A 186 18.24 5.64 2.48
CA LYS A 186 17.01 6.44 2.41
C LYS A 186 15.79 5.56 2.64
N TYR A 187 15.69 4.44 1.93
CA TYR A 187 14.54 3.53 2.04
C TYR A 187 14.41 2.87 3.42
N SER A 188 15.50 2.66 4.15
CA SER A 188 15.46 2.10 5.51
C SER A 188 15.00 3.10 6.57
N LYS A 189 14.87 4.38 6.22
CA LYS A 189 14.36 5.45 7.10
C LYS A 189 12.89 5.78 6.83
N THR A 190 12.32 5.19 5.78
CA THR A 190 10.90 5.23 5.41
C THR A 190 10.11 4.22 6.25
#